data_AF-A0A3C0W5N9-F1
#
_entry.id   AF-A0A3C0W5N9-F1
#
_cell.length_a   1.000
_cell.length_b   1.000
_cell.length_c   1.000
_cell.angle_alpha   90.00
_cell.angle_beta   90.00
_cell.angle_gamma   90.00
#
_symmetry.space_group_name_H-M   'P 1'
#
loop_
_entity.id
_entity.type
_entity.pdbx_description
1 polymer ?
#
loop_
_entity_poly.entity_id
_entity_poly.type
_entity_poly.pdbx_seq_one_letter_code
_entity_poly.pdbx_strand_id
1 'polypeptide(L)'
;MDIRTLEDRLHVSPQILPEEVATAAAQGYRAIISNRPDAEEPGQPMTEDIRAAAEAAGLPFVHIPIRGGAMTPEDIARFKAALAELPQPILGYCRSGTRTTFLWALSQAGERPAEEIVALAAAAGYDVSPLGPRLEG
;
A
#
# COMPACT_ATOMS: atom_id res chain seq x y z
N MET A 1 -6.89 10.40 8.88
CA MET A 1 -5.96 9.89 7.84
C MET A 1 -4.61 10.59 7.93
N ASP A 2 -3.51 9.81 7.86
CA ASP A 2 -2.12 10.29 7.76
C ASP A 2 -1.53 9.76 6.45
N ILE A 3 -1.85 10.44 5.34
CA ILE A 3 -1.46 9.99 3.99
C ILE A 3 -0.14 10.64 3.60
N ARG A 4 0.79 9.80 3.13
CA ARG A 4 2.14 10.18 2.73
C ARG A 4 2.35 9.80 1.28
N THR A 5 2.89 10.71 0.50
CA THR A 5 3.23 10.44 -0.90
C THR A 5 4.48 9.59 -0.97
N LEU A 6 4.38 8.40 -1.56
CA LEU A 6 5.54 7.54 -1.82
C LEU A 6 6.13 7.85 -3.20
N GLU A 7 5.25 8.01 -4.19
CA GLU A 7 5.52 8.63 -5.49
C GLU A 7 4.21 9.22 -6.06
N ASP A 8 4.27 9.96 -7.16
CA ASP A 8 3.11 10.64 -7.75
C ASP A 8 1.87 9.74 -7.93
N ARG A 9 2.11 8.46 -8.21
CA ARG A 9 1.08 7.48 -8.55
C ARG A 9 0.61 6.65 -7.34
N LEU A 10 1.36 6.63 -6.25
CA LEU A 10 1.11 5.80 -5.06
C LEU A 10 1.31 6.58 -3.76
N HIS A 11 0.27 6.60 -2.96
CA HIS A 11 0.25 7.18 -1.62
C HIS A 11 0.02 6.09 -0.60
N VAL A 12 0.57 6.27 0.60
CA VAL A 12 0.53 5.28 1.67
C VAL A 12 -0.05 5.88 2.94
N SER A 13 -0.80 5.08 3.69
CA SER A 13 -1.38 5.48 4.97
C SER A 13 -1.25 4.37 6.02
N PRO A 14 -1.19 4.71 7.31
CA PRO A 14 -1.65 3.84 8.38
C PRO A 14 -3.12 3.40 8.17
N GLN A 15 -3.62 2.58 9.09
CA GLN A 15 -4.99 2.08 9.05
C GLN A 15 -5.99 3.21 8.74
N ILE A 16 -6.81 3.00 7.71
CA ILE A 16 -7.94 3.88 7.38
C ILE A 16 -9.24 3.31 7.95
N LEU A 17 -10.23 4.19 8.14
CA LEU A 17 -11.58 3.80 8.56
C LEU A 17 -12.54 3.81 7.37
N PRO A 18 -13.62 3.00 7.37
CA PRO A 18 -14.63 3.01 6.30
C PRO A 18 -15.17 4.41 5.99
N GLU A 19 -15.42 5.24 7.01
CA GLU A 19 -15.90 6.62 6.87
C GLU A 19 -14.89 7.57 6.20
N GLU A 20 -13.60 7.24 6.22
CA GLU A 20 -12.56 8.05 5.60
C GLU A 20 -12.47 7.83 4.09
N VAL A 21 -13.03 6.73 3.57
CA VAL A 21 -12.94 6.34 2.15
C VAL A 21 -13.58 7.38 1.23
N ALA A 22 -14.75 7.94 1.60
CA ALA A 22 -15.40 8.98 0.83
C ALA A 22 -14.54 10.26 0.76
N THR A 23 -13.80 10.56 1.83
CA THR A 23 -12.86 11.69 1.86
C THR A 23 -11.66 11.41 0.95
N ALA A 24 -11.14 10.18 0.94
CA ALA A 24 -10.07 9.78 0.03
C ALA A 24 -10.51 9.92 -1.45
N ALA A 25 -11.73 9.48 -1.80
CA ALA A 25 -12.27 9.68 -3.15
C ALA A 25 -12.35 11.18 -3.53
N ALA A 26 -12.84 12.01 -2.60
CA ALA A 26 -12.94 13.46 -2.80
C ALA A 26 -11.57 14.16 -2.94
N GLN A 27 -10.52 13.61 -2.33
CA GLN A 27 -9.14 14.05 -2.49
C GLN A 27 -8.51 13.62 -3.82
N GLY A 28 -9.23 12.84 -4.64
CA GLY A 28 -8.82 12.46 -5.99
C GLY A 28 -8.18 11.09 -6.09
N TYR A 29 -8.07 10.33 -5.00
CA TYR A 29 -7.66 8.92 -5.06
C TYR A 29 -8.66 8.12 -5.90
N ARG A 30 -8.13 7.19 -6.69
CA ARG A 30 -8.93 6.45 -7.68
C ARG A 30 -8.98 4.97 -7.42
N ALA A 31 -8.12 4.43 -6.57
CA ALA A 31 -8.18 3.04 -6.13
C ALA A 31 -7.55 2.87 -4.74
N ILE A 32 -7.90 1.78 -4.07
CA ILE A 32 -7.39 1.43 -2.74
C ILE A 32 -6.73 0.05 -2.76
N ILE A 33 -5.56 -0.06 -2.13
CA ILE A 33 -4.89 -1.35 -1.87
C ILE A 33 -4.77 -1.57 -0.36
N SER A 34 -5.27 -2.71 0.12
CA SER A 34 -5.09 -3.15 1.51
C SER A 34 -4.01 -4.23 1.60
N ASN A 35 -2.99 -3.99 2.42
CA ASN A 35 -1.94 -4.98 2.73
C ASN A 35 -2.03 -5.53 4.16
N ARG A 36 -3.14 -5.27 4.85
CA ARG A 36 -3.37 -5.66 6.24
C ARG A 36 -4.33 -6.84 6.34
N PRO A 37 -3.92 -8.02 6.86
CA PRO A 37 -4.86 -9.08 7.21
C PRO A 37 -5.89 -8.62 8.25
N ASP A 38 -7.09 -9.16 8.22
CA ASP A 38 -8.07 -8.94 9.27
C ASP A 38 -7.62 -9.56 10.61
N ALA A 39 -8.15 -8.98 11.70
CA ALA A 39 -7.96 -9.43 13.07
C ALA A 39 -6.49 -9.49 13.55
N GLU A 40 -5.64 -8.54 13.12
CA GLU A 40 -4.30 -8.36 13.71
C GLU A 40 -4.36 -7.74 15.11
N GLU A 41 -5.35 -6.88 15.39
CA GLU A 41 -5.50 -6.25 16.70
C GLU A 41 -6.98 -5.98 17.06
N PRO A 42 -7.31 -5.93 18.37
CA PRO A 42 -8.65 -5.54 18.82
C PRO A 42 -9.04 -4.15 18.31
N GLY A 43 -10.27 -4.01 17.80
CA GLY A 43 -10.78 -2.74 17.27
C GLY A 43 -10.31 -2.42 15.84
N GLN A 44 -9.56 -3.31 15.19
CA GLN A 44 -9.27 -3.19 13.76
C GLN A 44 -10.58 -3.23 12.94
N PRO A 45 -10.82 -2.26 12.03
CA PRO A 45 -11.91 -2.35 11.07
C PRO A 45 -11.74 -3.56 10.16
N MET A 46 -12.84 -4.25 9.85
CA MET A 46 -12.77 -5.35 8.89
C MET A 46 -12.47 -4.80 7.51
N THR A 47 -11.62 -5.50 6.77
CA THR A 47 -11.28 -5.16 5.38
C THR A 47 -12.55 -5.10 4.52
N GLU A 48 -13.54 -5.93 4.82
CA GLU A 48 -14.83 -5.93 4.12
C GLU A 48 -15.58 -4.60 4.25
N ASP A 49 -15.58 -3.98 5.43
CA ASP A 49 -16.26 -2.69 5.65
C ASP A 49 -15.60 -1.57 4.82
N ILE A 50 -14.27 -1.60 4.74
CA ILE A 50 -13.49 -0.65 3.93
C ILE A 50 -13.72 -0.91 2.43
N ARG A 51 -13.80 -2.18 2.01
CA ARG A 51 -14.12 -2.55 0.64
C ARG A 51 -15.51 -2.05 0.25
N ALA A 52 -16.51 -2.30 1.08
CA ALA A 52 -17.88 -1.84 0.84
C ALA A 52 -17.94 -0.31 0.70
N ALA A 53 -17.20 0.43 1.54
CA ALA A 53 -17.09 1.87 1.43
C ALA A 53 -16.37 2.32 0.14
N ALA A 54 -15.35 1.59 -0.30
CA ALA A 54 -14.64 1.86 -1.55
C ALA A 54 -15.54 1.64 -2.77
N GLU A 55 -16.27 0.53 -2.80
CA GLU A 55 -17.24 0.22 -3.84
C GLU A 55 -18.36 1.27 -3.90
N ALA A 56 -18.89 1.69 -2.75
CA ALA A 56 -19.89 2.76 -2.67
C ALA A 56 -19.36 4.11 -3.18
N ALA A 57 -18.06 4.36 -3.04
CA ALA A 57 -17.37 5.54 -3.56
C ALA A 57 -16.89 5.39 -5.03
N GLY A 58 -17.14 4.24 -5.67
CA GLY A 58 -16.68 3.95 -7.03
C GLY A 58 -15.17 3.75 -7.16
N LEU A 59 -14.49 3.39 -6.08
CA LEU A 59 -13.06 3.10 -6.04
C LEU A 59 -12.82 1.58 -6.16
N PRO A 60 -12.10 1.11 -7.20
CA PRO A 60 -11.58 -0.24 -7.22
C PRO A 60 -10.75 -0.53 -5.96
N PHE A 61 -10.97 -1.71 -5.39
CA PHE A 61 -10.35 -2.14 -4.15
C PHE A 61 -9.63 -3.47 -4.35
N VAL A 62 -8.36 -3.54 -3.95
CA VAL A 62 -7.55 -4.76 -4.01
C VAL A 62 -7.02 -5.12 -2.63
N HIS A 63 -7.17 -6.39 -2.25
CA HIS A 63 -6.70 -6.90 -0.97
C HIS A 63 -5.57 -7.93 -1.17
N ILE A 64 -4.38 -7.63 -0.62
CA ILE A 64 -3.17 -8.46 -0.68
C ILE A 64 -2.63 -8.59 0.76
N PRO A 65 -3.25 -9.43 1.61
CA PRO A 65 -2.94 -9.49 3.03
C PRO A 65 -1.57 -10.15 3.29
N ILE A 66 -0.62 -9.39 3.84
CA ILE A 66 0.69 -9.91 4.19
C ILE A 66 0.68 -10.50 5.60
N ARG A 67 0.81 -11.82 5.69
CA ARG A 67 0.84 -12.59 6.95
C ARG A 67 2.27 -13.02 7.29
N GLY A 68 2.59 -13.07 8.58
CA GLY A 68 3.85 -13.68 9.06
C GLY A 68 5.13 -12.88 8.74
N GLY A 69 5.00 -11.62 8.32
CA GLY A 69 6.13 -10.69 8.13
C GLY A 69 6.96 -10.90 6.86
N ALA A 70 6.95 -12.09 6.26
CA ALA A 70 7.65 -12.36 5.01
C ALA A 70 6.78 -12.05 3.78
N MET A 71 7.26 -11.17 2.90
CA MET A 71 6.64 -10.90 1.60
C MET A 71 7.17 -11.89 0.56
N THR A 72 6.26 -12.67 -0.01
CA THR A 72 6.57 -13.71 -0.99
C THR A 72 6.71 -13.10 -2.40
N PRO A 73 7.36 -13.81 -3.34
CA PRO A 73 7.35 -13.41 -4.76
C PRO A 73 5.94 -13.25 -5.33
N GLU A 74 4.97 -14.05 -4.87
CA GLU A 74 3.57 -13.93 -5.29
C GLU A 74 2.94 -12.62 -4.80
N ASP A 75 3.17 -12.24 -3.54
CA ASP A 75 2.67 -10.97 -2.99
C ASP A 75 3.22 -9.78 -3.78
N ILE A 76 4.51 -9.81 -4.10
CA ILE A 76 5.20 -8.77 -4.88
C ILE A 76 4.62 -8.70 -6.30
N ALA A 77 4.42 -9.84 -6.95
CA ALA A 77 3.85 -9.90 -8.30
C ALA A 77 2.40 -9.38 -8.33
N ARG A 78 1.57 -9.77 -7.35
CA ARG A 78 0.19 -9.28 -7.23
C ARG A 78 0.13 -7.78 -6.97
N PHE A 79 1.03 -7.26 -6.12
CA PHE A 79 1.11 -5.84 -5.86
C PHE A 79 1.56 -5.06 -7.09
N LYS A 80 2.58 -5.55 -7.80
CA LYS A 80 3.07 -4.95 -9.06
C LYS A 80 1.97 -4.93 -10.13
N ALA A 81 1.20 -6.00 -10.28
CA ALA A 81 0.05 -6.05 -11.19
C ALA A 81 -1.03 -5.02 -10.78
N ALA A 82 -1.36 -4.92 -9.50
CA ALA A 82 -2.33 -3.94 -9.01
C ALA A 82 -1.88 -2.50 -9.30
N LEU A 83 -0.59 -2.16 -9.14
CA LEU A 83 -0.08 -0.83 -9.48
C LEU A 83 -0.19 -0.49 -10.98
N ALA A 84 -0.10 -1.51 -11.84
CA ALA A 84 -0.18 -1.35 -13.30
C ALA A 84 -1.63 -1.26 -13.81
N GLU A 85 -2.55 -2.00 -13.19
CA GLU A 85 -3.94 -2.13 -13.65
C GLU A 85 -4.90 -1.11 -13.03
N LEU A 86 -4.64 -0.69 -11.79
CA LEU A 86 -5.57 0.20 -11.06
C LEU A 86 -5.48 1.65 -11.54
N PRO A 87 -6.62 2.37 -11.56
CA PRO A 87 -6.62 3.80 -11.83
C PRO A 87 -5.90 4.55 -10.70
N GLN A 88 -5.15 5.58 -11.09
CA GLN A 88 -4.30 6.36 -10.20
C GLN A 88 -4.85 7.77 -9.97
N PRO A 89 -4.47 8.45 -8.87
CA PRO A 89 -3.54 7.99 -7.82
C PRO A 89 -4.12 6.91 -6.90
N ILE A 90 -3.27 5.95 -6.49
CA ILE A 90 -3.64 4.82 -5.63
C ILE A 90 -3.36 5.16 -4.16
N LEU A 91 -4.29 4.80 -3.26
CA LEU A 91 -4.08 4.83 -1.81
C LEU A 91 -3.85 3.41 -1.28
N GLY A 92 -2.62 3.10 -0.88
CA GLY A 92 -2.30 1.86 -0.20
C GLY A 92 -2.30 2.03 1.33
N TYR A 93 -2.80 1.05 2.07
CA TYR A 93 -2.73 1.07 3.52
C TYR A 93 -2.38 -0.28 4.11
N CYS A 94 -1.82 -0.23 5.32
CA CYS A 94 -1.85 -1.38 6.22
C CYS A 94 -2.06 -0.92 7.67
N ARG A 95 -1.42 -1.53 8.67
CA ARG A 95 -1.43 -0.99 10.04
C ARG A 95 -0.72 0.36 10.12
N SER A 96 0.50 0.46 9.59
CA SER A 96 1.38 1.64 9.67
C SER A 96 1.79 2.21 8.32
N GLY A 97 1.36 1.59 7.22
CA GLY A 97 1.85 1.84 5.84
C GLY A 97 3.11 1.07 5.45
N THR A 98 3.88 0.53 6.43
CA THR A 98 5.17 -0.15 6.18
C THR A 98 5.08 -1.31 5.18
N ARG A 99 4.04 -2.15 5.25
CA ARG A 99 3.89 -3.29 4.33
C ARG A 99 3.68 -2.86 2.88
N THR A 100 2.88 -1.82 2.69
CA THR A 100 2.63 -1.23 1.38
C THR A 100 3.93 -0.67 0.81
N THR A 101 4.70 0.07 1.61
CA THR A 101 5.99 0.62 1.19
C THR A 101 7.03 -0.47 0.89
N PHE A 102 7.06 -1.56 1.66
CA PHE A 102 7.96 -2.68 1.42
C PHE A 102 7.59 -3.46 0.15
N LEU A 103 6.30 -3.72 -0.11
CA LEU A 103 5.85 -4.35 -1.35
C LEU A 103 6.17 -3.49 -2.57
N TRP A 104 5.96 -2.18 -2.44
CA TRP A 104 6.38 -1.21 -3.45
C TRP A 104 7.90 -1.33 -3.69
N ALA A 105 8.72 -1.21 -2.64
CA ALA A 105 10.17 -1.26 -2.76
C ALA A 105 10.66 -2.56 -3.43
N LEU A 106 10.11 -3.71 -3.03
CA LEU A 106 10.42 -5.01 -3.62
C LEU A 106 9.92 -5.14 -5.08
N SER A 107 8.81 -4.48 -5.45
CA SER A 107 8.31 -4.47 -6.83
C SER A 107 9.18 -3.62 -7.78
N GLN A 108 9.94 -2.68 -7.21
CA GLN A 108 10.85 -1.78 -7.92
C GLN A 108 12.29 -2.31 -7.97
N ALA A 109 12.62 -3.33 -7.18
CA ALA A 109 13.93 -3.98 -7.20
C ALA A 109 14.27 -4.47 -8.62
N GLY A 110 15.44 -4.09 -9.13
CA GLY A 110 15.88 -4.37 -10.50
C GLY A 110 15.25 -3.48 -11.59
N GLU A 111 14.21 -2.69 -11.29
CA GLU A 111 13.60 -1.73 -12.23
C GLU A 111 14.22 -0.33 -12.10
N ARG A 112 14.73 0.00 -10.91
CA ARG A 112 15.42 1.26 -10.61
C ARG A 112 16.54 1.05 -9.57
N PRO A 113 17.49 1.99 -9.44
CA PRO A 113 18.59 1.86 -8.48
C PRO A 113 18.08 1.74 -7.04
N ALA A 114 18.71 0.87 -6.25
CA ALA A 114 18.33 0.64 -4.85
C ALA A 114 18.39 1.93 -4.02
N GLU A 115 19.36 2.83 -4.28
CA GLU A 115 19.43 4.13 -3.60
C GLU A 115 18.21 5.01 -3.84
N GLU A 116 17.62 4.95 -5.05
CA GLU A 116 16.43 5.72 -5.39
C GLU A 116 15.21 5.18 -4.64
N ILE A 117 15.07 3.85 -4.57
CA ILE A 117 13.98 3.18 -3.83
C ILE A 117 14.04 3.60 -2.36
N VAL A 118 15.23 3.55 -1.76
CA VAL A 118 15.45 3.95 -0.37
C VAL A 118 15.14 5.43 -0.16
N ALA A 119 15.59 6.31 -1.05
CA ALA A 119 15.35 7.75 -0.94
C ALA A 119 13.87 8.12 -1.00
N LEU A 120 13.11 7.52 -1.93
CA LEU A 120 11.67 7.75 -2.07
C LEU A 120 10.89 7.23 -0.84
N ALA A 121 11.21 6.03 -0.35
CA ALA A 121 10.61 5.52 0.87
C ALA A 121 10.92 6.40 2.09
N ALA A 122 12.17 6.87 2.22
CA ALA A 122 12.58 7.75 3.30
C ALA A 122 11.86 9.11 3.24
N ALA A 123 11.66 9.67 2.04
CA ALA A 123 10.88 10.90 1.85
C ALA A 123 9.41 10.75 2.30
N ALA A 124 8.85 9.55 2.16
CA ALA A 124 7.53 9.19 2.68
C ALA A 124 7.53 8.81 4.18
N GLY A 125 8.67 8.88 4.87
CA GLY A 125 8.80 8.56 6.29
C GLY A 125 8.88 7.06 6.60
N TYR A 126 9.39 6.25 5.67
CA TYR A 126 9.56 4.81 5.83
C TYR A 126 11.01 4.38 5.61
N ASP A 127 11.50 3.50 6.49
CA ASP A 127 12.81 2.87 6.35
C ASP A 127 12.68 1.49 5.69
N VAL A 128 13.18 1.37 4.47
CA VAL A 128 13.23 0.11 3.69
C VAL A 128 14.63 -0.50 3.65
N SER A 129 15.61 0.08 4.36
CA SER A 129 16.96 -0.47 4.46
C SER A 129 17.02 -1.93 4.96
N PRO A 130 16.08 -2.44 5.80
CA PRO A 130 16.09 -3.86 6.19
C PRO A 130 15.84 -4.84 5.03
N LEU A 131 15.37 -4.38 3.86
CA LEU A 131 15.25 -5.21 2.66
C LEU A 131 16.62 -5.55 2.07
N GLY A 132 17.62 -4.71 2.29
CA GLY A 132 19.03 -4.94 1.97
C GLY A 132 19.23 -5.46 0.52
N PRO A 133 19.92 -6.61 0.34
CA PRO A 133 20.22 -7.16 -0.99
C PRO A 133 18.99 -7.46 -1.85
N ARG A 134 17.80 -7.59 -1.26
CA ARG A 134 16.57 -7.83 -2.03
C ARG A 134 16.17 -6.67 -2.94
N LEU A 135 16.77 -5.49 -2.75
CA LEU A 135 16.55 -4.32 -3.61
C LEU A 135 17.48 -4.28 -4.83
N GLU A 136 18.53 -5.10 -4.85
CA GLU A 136 19.60 -5.06 -5.86
C GLU A 136 19.25 -5.86 -7.14
N GLY A 137 18.20 -6.71 -7.09
CA GLY A 137 17.74 -7.53 -8.22
C GLY A 137 18.29 -8.96 -8.20
#